data_AF-A0A7X6DBQ7-F1
#
_entry.id   AF-A0A7X6DBQ7-F1
#
_cell.length_a   1.000
_cell.length_b   1.000
_cell.length_c   1.000
_cell.angle_alpha   90.00
_cell.angle_beta   90.00
_cell.angle_gamma   90.00
#
_symmetry.space_group_name_H-M   'P 1'
#
loop_
_entity.id
_entity.type
_entity.pdbx_description
1 polymer ?
#
loop_
_entity_poly.entity_id
_entity_poly.type
_entity_poly.pdbx_seq_one_letter_code
_entity_poly.pdbx_strand_id
1 'polypeptide(L)'
;MAGGEKKAVPRPGPAAGERYLPGDPIPAPEAVEGNSDSVWDLWHRTQQAQEAGYAETAPAPVIPSESSDPYAPTAPARLTRREAERVRPPAPKPPTINDAMLEVRRNNRVCPSPARWQQLYEMLPNRTESRPTPPLVGPSWQATPSLSKRMCLREHLAWAETHESLPQVLDFLKQLPEEEWHHMGD
;
A
#
# COMPACT_ATOMS: atom_id res chain seq x y z
N MET A 1 12.95 24.08 40.39
CA MET A 1 12.36 24.46 39.09
C MET A 1 12.34 23.20 38.21
N ALA A 2 11.22 22.47 38.18
CA ALA A 2 10.99 21.43 37.19
C ALA A 2 9.49 21.47 36.89
N GLY A 3 9.15 22.07 35.75
CA GLY A 3 7.77 22.23 35.29
C GLY A 3 7.23 20.90 34.81
N GLY A 4 6.14 20.44 35.43
CA GLY A 4 5.37 19.29 34.95
C GLY A 4 4.60 19.67 33.69
N GLU A 5 4.91 19.00 32.59
CA GLU A 5 4.14 19.07 31.35
C GLU A 5 2.73 18.52 31.59
N LYS A 6 1.72 19.40 31.45
CA LYS A 6 0.32 19.03 31.48
C LYS A 6 -0.05 18.40 30.14
N LYS A 7 -0.16 17.07 30.10
CA LYS A 7 -0.73 16.33 28.96
C LYS A 7 -2.19 16.79 28.78
N ALA A 8 -2.49 17.42 27.64
CA ALA A 8 -3.84 17.88 27.34
C ALA A 8 -4.78 16.68 27.12
N VAL A 9 -5.87 16.63 27.89
CA VAL A 9 -6.94 15.64 27.72
C VAL A 9 -7.71 15.98 26.43
N PRO A 10 -7.91 15.03 25.49
CA PRO A 10 -8.69 15.28 24.29
C PRO A 10 -10.16 15.57 24.66
N ARG A 11 -10.78 16.51 23.94
CA ARG A 11 -12.19 16.85 24.14
C ARG A 11 -13.07 15.64 23.80
N PRO A 12 -14.11 15.35 24.59
CA PRO A 12 -15.07 14.31 24.24
C PRO A 12 -15.75 14.67 22.92
N GLY A 13 -15.90 13.68 22.03
CA GLY A 13 -16.60 13.84 20.75
C GLY A 13 -18.12 14.00 20.93
N PRO A 14 -18.85 14.35 19.87
CA PRO A 14 -20.30 14.51 19.89
C PRO A 14 -21.01 13.20 20.28
N ALA A 15 -22.20 13.31 20.88
CA ALA A 15 -22.97 12.16 21.34
C ALA A 15 -23.53 11.34 20.16
N ALA A 16 -23.80 10.05 20.39
CA ALA A 16 -24.38 9.17 19.37
C ALA A 16 -25.72 9.73 18.87
N GLY A 17 -25.76 10.17 17.61
CA GLY A 17 -26.92 10.77 16.95
C GLY A 17 -26.75 12.24 16.54
N GLU A 18 -25.68 12.92 16.98
CA GLU A 18 -25.38 14.28 16.55
C GLU A 18 -24.59 14.32 15.22
N ARG A 19 -24.79 15.41 14.47
CA ARG A 19 -24.13 15.61 13.17
C ARG A 19 -22.70 16.07 13.39
N TYR A 20 -21.72 15.31 12.90
CA TYR A 20 -20.31 15.67 12.95
C TYR A 20 -20.02 16.97 12.19
N LEU A 21 -19.28 17.87 12.82
CA LEU A 21 -18.79 19.12 12.26
C LEU A 21 -17.31 19.01 11.85
N PRO A 22 -16.85 19.84 10.88
CA PRO A 22 -15.45 19.92 10.51
C PRO A 22 -14.57 20.31 11.72
N GLY A 23 -13.67 19.41 12.13
CA GLY A 23 -12.78 19.60 13.29
C GLY A 23 -13.12 18.72 14.50
N ASP A 24 -14.25 18.00 14.45
CA ASP A 24 -14.58 17.02 15.47
C ASP A 24 -13.62 15.82 15.43
N PRO A 25 -13.16 15.33 16.59
CA PRO A 25 -12.34 14.13 16.63
C PRO A 25 -13.18 12.94 16.18
N ILE A 26 -12.68 12.20 15.18
CA ILE A 26 -13.27 10.90 14.81
C ILE A 26 -13.12 9.99 16.04
N PRO A 27 -14.21 9.38 16.55
CA PRO A 27 -14.13 8.48 17.68
C PRO A 27 -13.22 7.32 17.30
N ALA A 28 -12.08 7.21 17.98
CA ALA A 28 -11.19 6.08 17.82
C ALA A 28 -11.91 4.86 18.39
N PRO A 29 -12.10 3.77 17.62
CA PRO A 29 -12.67 2.55 18.18
C PRO A 29 -11.72 2.03 19.26
N GLU A 30 -12.24 1.84 20.47
CA GLU A 30 -11.50 1.17 21.54
C GLU A 30 -11.36 -0.31 21.14
N ALA A 31 -10.16 -0.70 20.73
CA ALA A 31 -9.87 -2.09 20.41
C ALA A 31 -9.77 -2.89 21.72
N VAL A 32 -10.82 -3.66 22.03
CA VAL A 32 -10.83 -4.58 23.17
C VAL A 32 -10.29 -5.93 22.70
N GLU A 33 -9.11 -6.31 23.19
CA GLU A 33 -8.53 -7.64 22.94
C GLU A 33 -9.12 -8.66 23.94
N GLY A 34 -9.77 -9.70 23.44
CA GLY A 34 -10.37 -10.77 24.25
C GLY A 34 -10.11 -12.17 23.66
N ASN A 35 -10.24 -13.22 24.49
CA ASN A 35 -10.05 -14.61 24.05
C ASN A 35 -11.09 -15.03 22.99
N SER A 36 -10.63 -15.81 22.02
CA SER A 36 -11.17 -16.02 20.68
C SER A 36 -12.69 -16.26 20.58
N ASP A 37 -13.27 -17.09 21.44
CA ASP A 37 -14.69 -17.47 21.32
C ASP A 37 -15.64 -16.33 21.76
N SER A 38 -15.25 -15.55 22.78
CA SER A 38 -16.08 -14.43 23.26
C SER A 38 -16.09 -13.24 22.29
N VAL A 39 -15.10 -13.15 21.39
CA VAL A 39 -15.00 -12.07 20.39
C VAL A 39 -15.89 -12.37 19.18
N TRP A 40 -16.00 -13.64 18.77
CA TRP A 40 -16.91 -14.05 17.69
C TRP A 40 -18.38 -13.87 18.07
N ASP A 41 -18.77 -14.18 19.31
CA ASP A 41 -20.13 -13.92 19.80
C ASP A 41 -20.45 -12.41 19.86
N LEU A 42 -19.48 -11.59 20.29
CA LEU A 42 -19.64 -10.13 20.30
C LEU A 42 -19.80 -9.59 18.88
N TRP A 43 -19.02 -10.11 17.92
CA TRP A 43 -19.13 -9.75 16.51
C TRP A 43 -20.51 -10.14 15.94
N HIS A 44 -20.97 -11.37 16.17
CA HIS A 44 -22.30 -11.82 15.72
C HIS A 44 -23.43 -10.97 16.30
N ARG A 45 -23.36 -10.66 17.60
CA ARG A 45 -24.34 -9.77 18.26
C ARG A 45 -24.34 -8.37 17.66
N THR A 46 -23.16 -7.85 17.31
CA THR A 46 -23.02 -6.51 16.70
C THR A 46 -23.58 -6.48 15.28
N GLN A 47 -23.36 -7.55 14.51
CA GLN A 47 -23.89 -7.68 13.16
C GLN A 47 -25.43 -7.79 13.16
N GLN A 48 -26.00 -8.60 14.05
CA GLN A 48 -27.45 -8.70 14.24
C GLN A 48 -28.09 -7.38 14.65
N ALA A 49 -27.43 -6.61 15.52
CA ALA A 49 -27.91 -5.27 15.91
C ALA A 49 -27.86 -4.27 14.75
N GLN A 50 -26.85 -4.37 13.86
CA GLN A 50 -26.80 -3.58 12.64
C GLN A 50 -27.92 -3.98 11.67
N GLU A 51 -28.10 -5.27 11.40
CA GLU A 51 -29.14 -5.77 10.49
C GLU A 51 -30.55 -5.42 10.96
N ALA A 52 -30.81 -5.44 12.27
CA ALA A 52 -32.10 -5.02 12.82
C ALA A 52 -32.40 -3.51 12.66
N GLY A 53 -31.38 -2.68 12.47
CA GLY A 53 -31.50 -1.22 12.33
C GLY A 53 -31.67 -0.71 10.90
N TYR A 54 -31.41 -1.56 9.89
CA TYR A 54 -31.66 -1.21 8.51
C TYR A 54 -33.08 -1.63 8.13
N ALA A 55 -33.99 -0.65 8.05
CA ALA A 55 -35.23 -0.86 7.33
C ALA A 55 -34.90 -1.32 5.89
N GLU A 56 -35.72 -2.22 5.35
CA GLU A 56 -35.66 -2.64 3.95
C GLU A 56 -35.49 -1.39 3.08
N THR A 57 -34.34 -1.26 2.42
CA THR A 57 -34.03 -0.11 1.57
C THR A 57 -34.97 -0.17 0.36
N ALA A 58 -36.20 0.32 0.56
CA ALA A 58 -37.12 0.55 -0.52
C ALA A 58 -36.46 1.60 -1.42
N PRO A 59 -36.38 1.35 -2.74
CA PRO A 59 -35.88 2.36 -3.66
C PRO A 59 -36.69 3.64 -3.47
N ALA A 60 -36.00 4.78 -3.41
CA ALA A 60 -36.66 6.07 -3.26
C ALA A 60 -37.76 6.20 -4.35
N PRO A 61 -38.97 6.66 -4.00
CA PRO A 61 -40.00 6.90 -4.99
C PRO A 61 -39.47 7.90 -6.01
N VAL A 62 -39.53 7.51 -7.29
CA VAL A 62 -39.14 8.38 -8.41
C VAL A 62 -40.10 9.56 -8.41
N ILE A 63 -39.66 10.71 -7.92
CA ILE A 63 -40.38 11.97 -8.07
C ILE A 63 -40.31 12.28 -9.57
N PRO A 64 -41.44 12.36 -10.30
CA PRO A 64 -41.41 12.79 -11.68
C PRO A 64 -41.01 14.27 -11.67
N SER A 65 -39.77 14.56 -12.07
CA SER A 65 -39.34 15.92 -12.35
C SER A 65 -40.14 16.41 -13.56
N GLU A 66 -40.88 17.51 -13.41
CA GLU A 66 -41.64 18.19 -14.49
C GLU A 66 -40.73 18.84 -15.55
N SER A 67 -39.52 18.33 -15.75
CA SER A 67 -38.59 18.73 -16.78
C SER A 67 -38.64 17.69 -17.91
N SER A 68 -39.25 18.10 -19.02
CA SER A 68 -39.61 17.30 -20.19
C SER A 68 -38.44 16.77 -21.05
N ASP A 69 -37.32 16.32 -20.45
CA ASP A 69 -36.23 15.69 -21.19
C ASP A 69 -35.50 14.65 -20.32
N PRO A 70 -35.84 13.35 -20.41
CA PRO A 70 -35.18 12.28 -19.63
C PRO A 70 -33.73 11.99 -20.06
N TYR A 71 -33.24 12.65 -21.11
CA TYR A 71 -31.90 12.48 -21.66
C TYR A 71 -31.29 13.84 -22.01
N ALA A 72 -31.05 14.67 -20.99
CA ALA A 72 -30.12 15.79 -21.19
C ALA A 72 -28.73 15.19 -21.52
N PRO A 73 -28.09 15.58 -22.64
CA PRO A 73 -26.77 15.08 -22.98
C PRO A 73 -25.77 15.48 -21.89
N THR A 74 -25.13 14.51 -21.25
CA THR A 74 -24.02 14.73 -20.32
C THR A 74 -22.86 15.36 -21.09
N ALA A 75 -22.82 16.70 -21.10
CA ALA A 75 -21.66 17.43 -21.57
C ALA A 75 -20.54 17.25 -20.54
N PRO A 76 -19.32 16.82 -20.93
CA PRO A 76 -18.21 16.75 -20.01
C PRO A 76 -17.96 18.16 -19.47
N ALA A 77 -17.93 18.31 -18.15
CA ALA A 77 -17.54 19.56 -17.51
C ALA A 77 -16.15 19.95 -18.03
N ARG A 78 -16.10 20.97 -18.90
CA ARG A 78 -14.83 21.52 -19.36
C ARG A 78 -14.26 22.33 -18.21
N LEU A 79 -13.35 21.71 -17.46
CA LEU A 79 -12.51 22.43 -16.51
C LEU A 79 -11.93 23.64 -17.25
N THR A 80 -12.07 24.80 -16.66
CA THR A 80 -11.41 25.99 -17.17
C THR A 80 -9.90 25.72 -17.22
N ARG A 81 -9.17 26.34 -18.14
CA ARG A 81 -7.70 26.21 -18.24
C ARG A 81 -7.01 26.39 -16.88
N ARG A 82 -7.58 27.24 -16.02
CA ARG A 82 -7.12 27.55 -14.67
C ARG A 82 -7.35 26.43 -13.65
N GLU A 83 -8.42 25.64 -13.81
CA GLU A 83 -8.69 24.43 -13.01
C GLU A 83 -7.85 23.24 -13.51
N ALA A 84 -7.69 23.10 -14.83
CA ALA A 84 -6.79 22.09 -15.41
C ALA A 84 -5.32 22.31 -14.98
N GLU A 85 -4.90 23.57 -14.80
CA GLU A 85 -3.55 23.92 -14.38
C GLU A 85 -3.29 23.71 -12.87
N ARG A 86 -4.35 23.65 -12.04
CA ARG A 86 -4.26 23.20 -10.64
C ARG A 86 -4.05 21.68 -10.51
N VAL A 87 -4.39 20.91 -11.53
CA VAL A 87 -4.09 19.49 -11.62
C VAL A 87 -2.75 19.31 -12.34
N ARG A 88 -1.70 20.01 -11.88
CA ARG A 88 -0.34 19.60 -12.27
C ARG A 88 -0.11 18.22 -11.67
N PRO A 89 0.22 17.18 -12.47
CA PRO A 89 0.60 15.90 -11.92
C PRO A 89 1.80 16.14 -10.98
N PRO A 90 1.80 15.53 -9.78
CA PRO A 90 2.91 15.66 -8.85
C PRO A 90 4.20 15.25 -9.58
N ALA A 91 5.28 15.99 -9.35
CA ALA A 91 6.59 15.65 -9.90
C ALA A 91 6.92 14.17 -9.62
N PRO A 92 7.58 13.46 -10.55
CA PRO A 92 7.91 12.05 -10.37
C PRO A 92 8.75 11.92 -9.10
N LYS A 93 8.23 11.18 -8.12
CA LYS A 93 8.95 10.88 -6.88
C LYS A 93 10.17 10.02 -7.21
N PRO A 94 11.29 10.16 -6.47
CA PRO A 94 12.38 9.22 -6.62
C PRO A 94 11.87 7.79 -6.35
N PRO A 95 12.35 6.78 -7.10
CA PRO A 95 11.94 5.41 -6.87
C PRO A 95 12.33 5.03 -5.44
N THR A 96 11.40 4.39 -4.74
CA THR A 96 11.61 3.88 -3.38
C THR A 96 11.82 2.38 -3.43
N ILE A 97 12.39 1.79 -2.38
CA ILE A 97 12.52 0.33 -2.27
C ILE A 97 11.19 -0.40 -2.48
N ASN A 98 10.07 0.18 -2.02
CA ASN A 98 8.75 -0.42 -2.19
C ASN A 98 8.33 -0.46 -3.66
N ASP A 99 8.66 0.58 -4.43
CA ASP A 99 8.42 0.62 -5.87
C ASP A 99 9.24 -0.45 -6.61
N ALA A 100 10.53 -0.58 -6.26
CA ALA A 100 11.39 -1.64 -6.79
C ALA A 100 10.86 -3.04 -6.45
N MET A 101 10.39 -3.25 -5.21
CA MET A 101 9.80 -4.52 -4.78
C MET A 101 8.47 -4.82 -5.47
N LEU A 102 7.67 -3.81 -5.82
CA LEU A 102 6.44 -3.99 -6.60
C LEU A 102 6.76 -4.43 -8.02
N GLU A 103 7.76 -3.81 -8.67
CA GLU A 103 8.26 -4.20 -9.99
C GLU A 103 8.77 -5.65 -10.00
N VAL A 104 9.59 -6.02 -9.01
CA VAL A 104 10.14 -7.38 -8.83
C VAL A 104 9.07 -8.43 -8.56
N ARG A 105 7.90 -8.06 -8.03
CA ARG A 105 6.81 -9.00 -7.72
C ARG A 105 5.79 -9.17 -8.85
N ARG A 106 5.94 -8.44 -9.95
CA ARG A 106 5.08 -8.63 -11.12
C ARG A 106 5.16 -10.07 -11.62
N ASN A 107 4.07 -10.59 -12.16
CA ASN A 107 4.00 -11.95 -12.73
C ASN A 107 4.47 -13.06 -11.77
N ASN A 108 4.30 -12.91 -10.44
CA ASN A 108 4.77 -13.86 -9.42
C ASN A 108 6.29 -14.09 -9.41
N ARG A 109 7.07 -13.13 -9.92
CA ARG A 109 8.53 -13.12 -9.83
C ARG A 109 9.00 -13.05 -8.36
N VAL A 110 10.13 -13.69 -8.09
CA VAL A 110 10.74 -13.80 -6.74
C VAL A 110 12.10 -13.14 -6.73
N CYS A 111 12.98 -13.58 -7.62
CA CYS A 111 14.33 -13.08 -7.79
C CYS A 111 14.81 -13.30 -9.24
N PRO A 112 15.79 -12.54 -9.73
CA PRO A 112 16.41 -12.84 -11.01
C PRO A 112 17.20 -14.15 -10.95
N SER A 113 17.53 -14.70 -12.12
CA SER A 113 18.37 -15.88 -12.29
C SER A 113 19.73 -15.68 -11.63
N PRO A 114 20.42 -16.74 -11.17
CA PRO A 114 21.67 -16.60 -10.42
C PRO A 114 22.74 -15.75 -11.14
N ALA A 115 22.87 -15.89 -12.47
CA ALA A 115 23.83 -15.13 -13.27
C ALA A 115 23.50 -13.63 -13.29
N ARG A 116 22.23 -13.28 -13.48
CA ARG A 116 21.77 -11.88 -13.49
C ARG A 116 21.76 -11.25 -12.11
N TRP A 117 21.49 -12.05 -11.08
CA TRP A 117 21.58 -11.61 -9.71
C TRP A 117 23.03 -11.28 -9.33
N GLN A 118 23.99 -12.07 -9.79
CA GLN A 118 25.41 -11.74 -9.60
C GLN A 118 25.80 -10.44 -10.31
N GLN A 119 25.31 -10.19 -11.53
CA GLN A 119 25.51 -8.92 -12.23
C GLN A 119 24.91 -7.74 -11.45
N LEU A 120 23.69 -7.89 -10.93
CA LEU A 120 23.07 -6.87 -10.08
C LEU A 120 23.94 -6.59 -8.85
N TYR A 121 24.42 -7.64 -8.19
CA TYR A 121 25.32 -7.50 -7.05
C TYR A 121 26.58 -6.72 -7.46
N GLU A 122 27.18 -7.06 -8.61
CA GLU A 122 28.33 -6.38 -9.23
C GLU A 122 28.12 -4.91 -9.60
N MET A 123 26.88 -4.45 -9.70
CA MET A 123 26.57 -3.04 -9.93
C MET A 123 26.47 -2.20 -8.63
N LEU A 124 26.37 -2.84 -7.45
CA LEU A 124 26.19 -2.10 -6.19
C LEU A 124 27.50 -1.39 -5.79
N PRO A 125 27.46 -0.09 -5.43
CA PRO A 125 28.65 0.62 -4.95
C PRO A 125 28.97 0.29 -3.48
N ASN A 126 30.22 0.57 -3.07
CA ASN A 126 30.71 0.53 -1.67
C ASN A 126 30.44 -0.77 -0.90
N ARG A 127 30.54 -1.93 -1.58
CA ARG A 127 30.34 -3.23 -0.93
C ARG A 127 31.45 -3.50 0.07
N THR A 128 31.05 -3.94 1.26
CA THR A 128 31.95 -4.44 2.29
C THR A 128 31.89 -5.97 2.27
N GLU A 129 32.93 -6.67 2.73
CA GLU A 129 32.97 -8.15 2.73
C GLU A 129 31.78 -8.80 3.47
N SER A 130 31.11 -8.05 4.35
CA SER A 130 29.97 -8.50 5.15
C SER A 130 28.61 -7.94 4.70
N ARG A 131 28.56 -6.88 3.88
CA ARG A 131 27.30 -6.21 3.50
C ARG A 131 27.35 -5.58 2.10
N PRO A 132 26.32 -5.79 1.28
CA PRO A 132 25.15 -6.65 1.52
C PRO A 132 25.50 -8.14 1.39
N THR A 133 24.67 -9.02 1.94
CA THR A 133 24.87 -10.49 1.89
C THR A 133 25.14 -10.92 0.45
N PRO A 134 26.18 -11.71 0.15
CA PRO A 134 26.45 -12.12 -1.23
C PRO A 134 25.26 -12.91 -1.80
N PRO A 135 24.97 -12.78 -3.11
CA PRO A 135 23.90 -13.53 -3.73
C PRO A 135 24.16 -15.03 -3.59
N LEU A 136 23.09 -15.79 -3.39
CA LEU A 136 23.16 -17.24 -3.35
C LEU A 136 23.44 -17.75 -4.77
N VAL A 137 24.53 -18.47 -4.99
CA VAL A 137 24.92 -19.00 -6.30
C VAL A 137 25.09 -20.52 -6.22
N GLY A 138 24.65 -21.22 -7.27
CA GLY A 138 24.87 -22.66 -7.42
C GLY A 138 23.95 -23.53 -6.56
N PRO A 139 24.44 -24.60 -5.92
CA PRO A 139 23.61 -25.56 -5.18
C PRO A 139 22.85 -24.94 -3.99
N SER A 140 23.47 -23.96 -3.34
CA SER A 140 22.85 -23.24 -2.21
C SER A 140 21.64 -22.41 -2.64
N TRP A 141 21.62 -21.92 -3.88
CA TRP A 141 20.49 -21.20 -4.44
C TRP A 141 19.29 -22.14 -4.66
N GLN A 142 19.52 -23.35 -5.18
CA GLN A 142 18.44 -24.33 -5.39
C GLN A 142 17.84 -24.83 -4.07
N ALA A 143 18.68 -25.03 -3.05
CA ALA A 143 18.23 -25.48 -1.73
C ALA A 143 17.48 -24.41 -0.92
N THR A 144 17.62 -23.13 -1.29
CA THR A 144 17.00 -22.03 -0.55
C THR A 144 15.55 -21.81 -0.99
N PRO A 145 14.58 -21.72 -0.06
CA PRO A 145 13.19 -21.48 -0.42
C PRO A 145 12.99 -20.09 -1.05
N SER A 146 12.02 -19.98 -1.95
CA SER A 146 11.71 -18.76 -2.71
C SER A 146 11.51 -17.51 -1.84
N LEU A 147 10.90 -17.66 -0.66
CA LEU A 147 10.71 -16.52 0.25
C LEU A 147 12.04 -15.97 0.77
N SER A 148 13.01 -16.85 1.09
CA SER A 148 14.33 -16.44 1.55
C SER A 148 15.12 -15.76 0.43
N LYS A 149 15.01 -16.24 -0.81
CA LYS A 149 15.58 -15.58 -1.99
C LYS A 149 15.06 -14.14 -2.11
N ARG A 150 13.75 -13.95 -1.96
CA ARG A 150 13.11 -12.62 -2.00
C ARG A 150 13.61 -11.69 -0.90
N MET A 151 13.83 -12.21 0.32
CA MET A 151 14.36 -11.40 1.41
C MET A 151 15.78 -10.93 1.14
N CYS A 152 16.63 -11.81 0.59
CA CYS A 152 17.99 -11.44 0.18
C CYS A 152 17.98 -10.36 -0.91
N LEU A 153 17.13 -10.49 -1.94
CA LEU A 153 17.01 -9.47 -2.98
C LEU A 153 16.53 -8.12 -2.41
N ARG A 154 15.60 -8.13 -1.45
CA ARG A 154 15.15 -6.92 -0.76
C ARG A 154 16.31 -6.22 -0.03
N GLU A 155 17.21 -6.97 0.60
CA GLU A 155 18.40 -6.39 1.24
C GLU A 155 19.33 -5.72 0.22
N HIS A 156 19.51 -6.32 -0.96
CA HIS A 156 20.27 -5.69 -2.05
C HIS A 156 19.62 -4.39 -2.54
N LEU A 157 18.30 -4.37 -2.68
CA LEU A 157 17.57 -3.17 -3.07
C LEU A 157 17.62 -2.08 -1.99
N ALA A 158 17.54 -2.46 -0.71
CA ALA A 158 17.73 -1.54 0.41
C ALA A 158 19.14 -0.93 0.38
N TRP A 159 20.16 -1.75 0.09
CA TRP A 159 21.53 -1.28 -0.06
C TRP A 159 21.67 -0.31 -1.22
N ALA A 160 21.02 -0.58 -2.36
CA ALA A 160 21.01 0.33 -3.49
C ALA A 160 20.33 1.67 -3.16
N GLU A 161 19.27 1.65 -2.35
CA GLU A 161 18.57 2.86 -1.88
C GLU A 161 19.47 3.72 -0.98
N THR A 162 20.19 3.11 -0.02
CA THR A 162 21.10 3.87 0.87
C THR A 162 22.30 4.47 0.16
N HIS A 163 22.63 3.99 -1.04
CA HIS A 163 23.76 4.45 -1.85
C HIS A 163 23.32 5.18 -3.13
N GLU A 164 22.04 5.57 -3.23
CA GLU A 164 21.47 6.30 -4.36
C GLU A 164 21.61 5.59 -5.73
N SER A 165 21.95 4.30 -5.75
CA SER A 165 22.09 3.48 -6.97
C SER A 165 20.81 2.72 -7.34
N LEU A 166 19.73 2.92 -6.58
CA LEU A 166 18.44 2.26 -6.80
C LEU A 166 17.85 2.49 -8.21
N PRO A 167 17.86 3.70 -8.80
CA PRO A 167 17.30 3.91 -10.14
C PRO A 167 17.99 3.05 -11.21
N GLN A 168 19.32 2.95 -11.16
CA GLN A 168 20.12 2.15 -12.10
C GLN A 168 19.83 0.65 -11.96
N VAL A 169 19.72 0.16 -10.72
CA VAL A 169 19.37 -1.24 -10.44
C VAL A 169 17.94 -1.53 -10.91
N LEU A 170 17.01 -0.61 -10.70
CA LEU A 170 15.61 -0.77 -11.10
C LEU A 170 15.47 -0.79 -12.63
N ASP A 171 16.20 0.06 -13.36
CA ASP A 171 16.24 0.03 -14.82
C ASP A 171 16.84 -1.28 -15.35
N PHE A 172 17.89 -1.79 -14.71
CA PHE A 172 18.43 -3.13 -15.02
C PHE A 172 17.37 -4.22 -14.84
N LEU A 173 16.64 -4.19 -13.72
CA LEU A 173 15.58 -5.17 -13.44
C LEU A 173 14.43 -5.09 -14.45
N LYS A 174 14.07 -3.89 -14.93
CA LYS A 174 13.03 -3.71 -15.95
C LYS A 174 13.43 -4.26 -17.32
N GLN A 175 14.72 -4.30 -17.62
CA GLN A 175 15.24 -4.80 -18.90
C GLN A 175 15.37 -6.33 -18.94
N LEU A 176 15.30 -7.01 -17.79
CA LEU A 176 15.41 -8.46 -17.71
C LEU A 176 14.18 -9.14 -18.33
N PRO A 177 14.38 -10.07 -19.28
CA PRO A 177 13.31 -10.85 -19.87
C PRO A 177 12.75 -11.86 -18.86
N GLU A 178 11.50 -12.30 -19.02
CA GLU A 178 10.78 -13.12 -18.02
C GLU A 178 11.47 -14.46 -17.74
N GLU A 179 12.15 -15.02 -18.74
CA GLU A 179 12.87 -16.30 -18.68
C GLU A 179 14.09 -16.24 -17.74
N GLU A 180 14.58 -15.03 -17.47
CA GLU A 180 15.69 -14.81 -16.55
C GLU A 180 15.20 -14.50 -15.13
N TRP A 181 13.91 -14.73 -14.83
CA TRP A 181 13.33 -14.63 -13.49
C TRP A 181 12.99 -15.99 -12.89
N HIS A 182 13.13 -16.10 -11.58
CA HIS A 182 12.62 -17.21 -10.78
C HIS A 182 11.21 -16.88 -10.29
N HIS A 183 10.27 -17.80 -10.48
CA HIS A 183 8.87 -17.64 -10.10
C HIS A 183 8.54 -18.32 -8.78
N MET A 184 7.46 -17.87 -8.15
CA MET A 184 6.95 -18.51 -6.94
C MET A 184 6.32 -19.87 -7.31
N GLY A 185 6.90 -20.97 -6.82
CA GLY A 185 6.38 -22.33 -7.03
C GLY A 185 7.19 -23.19 -7.99
N ASP A 186 8.24 -22.64 -8.59
CA ASP A 186 9.32 -23.37 -9.27
C ASP A 186 10.32 -23.96 -8.26
#